data_AF-A0A1Y3N0T2-F1
#
_entry.id   AF-A0A1Y3N0T2-F1
#
_cell.length_a   1.000
_cell.length_b   1.000
_cell.length_c   1.000
_cell.angle_alpha   90.00
_cell.angle_beta   90.00
_cell.angle_gamma   90.00
#
_symmetry.space_group_name_H-M   'P 1'
#
loop_
_entity.id
_entity.type
_entity.pdbx_description
1 polymer ?
#
loop_
_entity_poly.entity_id
_entity_poly.type
_entity_poly.pdbx_seq_one_letter_code
_entity_poly.pdbx_strand_id
1 'polypeptide(L)'
;MKNLGLLVLPFVGSVFAIDTYFTNSTRAEIFQKTDLKVGNLTINLNKDDFKNYFLTYQCMHDTNVRYHVRNDDCYTAPWIDLDDVFDKAVKKSLITKEMVTDTEDLALFDKKNITIGEFEHLFTNYTNHTMEDIFSSTNSFFSIPLFETENASMTLNVDG
;
A
#
# COMPACT_ATOMS: atom_id res chain seq x y z
N MET A 1 80.23 29.08 20.77
CA MET A 1 78.77 29.17 20.53
C MET A 1 78.51 29.28 19.04
N LYS A 2 77.86 28.27 18.45
CA LYS A 2 76.86 28.39 17.37
C LYS A 2 76.48 26.96 16.94
N ASN A 3 75.42 26.43 17.55
CA ASN A 3 74.74 25.23 17.09
C ASN A 3 74.08 25.56 15.76
N LEU A 4 74.61 25.03 14.66
CA LEU A 4 73.96 25.08 13.36
C LEU A 4 72.94 23.94 13.32
N GLY A 5 71.72 24.23 13.78
CA GLY A 5 70.59 23.30 13.74
C GLY A 5 70.26 22.96 12.28
N LEU A 6 70.43 21.69 11.91
CA LEU A 6 70.03 21.16 10.62
C LEU A 6 68.51 21.04 10.60
N LEU A 7 67.85 21.95 9.89
CA LEU A 7 66.41 21.95 9.62
C LEU A 7 66.11 20.85 8.59
N VAL A 8 65.64 19.69 9.05
CA VAL A 8 65.10 18.64 8.18
C VAL A 8 63.68 19.03 7.80
N LEU A 9 63.52 19.60 6.61
CA LEU A 9 62.20 19.78 5.99
C LEU A 9 61.67 18.40 5.57
N PRO A 10 60.51 17.94 6.06
CA PRO A 10 59.89 16.76 5.50
C PRO A 10 59.40 17.12 4.10
N PHE A 11 60.11 16.66 3.08
CA PHE A 11 59.55 16.57 1.73
C PHE A 11 58.41 15.55 1.81
N VAL A 12 57.18 16.06 1.93
CA VAL A 12 55.98 15.27 1.71
C VAL A 12 55.96 14.96 0.22
N GLY A 13 56.58 13.84 -0.17
CA GLY A 13 56.52 13.35 -1.53
C GLY A 13 55.06 13.13 -1.88
N SER A 14 54.54 13.88 -2.86
CA SER A 14 53.23 13.60 -3.42
C SER A 14 53.31 12.25 -4.13
N VAL A 15 52.76 11.21 -3.49
CA VAL A 15 52.49 9.96 -4.19
C VAL A 15 51.30 10.24 -5.10
N PHE A 16 51.57 10.47 -6.38
CA PHE A 16 50.53 10.40 -7.39
C PHE A 16 50.08 8.94 -7.47
N ALA A 17 48.97 8.62 -6.81
CA ALA A 17 48.29 7.36 -7.03
C ALA A 17 47.74 7.40 -8.46
N ILE A 18 48.47 6.77 -9.39
CA ILE A 18 48.00 6.56 -10.74
C ILE A 18 46.98 5.43 -10.66
N ASP A 19 45.72 5.77 -10.85
CA ASP A 19 44.66 4.78 -10.98
C ASP A 19 44.74 4.12 -12.36
N THR A 20 45.16 2.86 -12.38
CA THR A 20 45.25 2.04 -13.60
C THR A 20 43.88 1.83 -14.26
N TYR A 21 42.78 1.85 -13.50
CA TYR A 21 41.42 1.65 -13.99
C TYR A 21 40.93 2.82 -14.87
N PHE A 22 41.33 4.05 -14.54
CA PHE A 22 40.98 5.27 -15.30
C PHE A 22 42.10 5.79 -16.20
N THR A 23 43.21 5.05 -16.33
CA THR A 23 44.33 5.48 -17.17
C THR A 23 43.87 5.59 -18.64
N ASN A 24 44.30 6.65 -19.33
CA ASN A 24 43.90 7.00 -20.70
C ASN A 24 42.39 7.20 -20.93
N SER A 25 41.60 7.42 -19.88
CA SER A 25 40.17 7.70 -20.02
C SER A 25 39.90 9.21 -20.05
N THR A 26 39.09 9.68 -20.97
CA THR A 26 38.55 11.05 -20.93
C THR A 26 37.58 11.19 -19.76
N ARG A 27 37.32 12.41 -19.29
CA ARG A 27 36.34 12.65 -18.21
C ARG A 27 34.97 12.05 -18.52
N ALA A 28 34.54 12.06 -19.78
CA ALA A 28 33.28 11.46 -20.21
C ALA A 28 33.29 9.92 -20.11
N GLU A 29 34.41 9.28 -20.43
CA GLU A 29 34.59 7.83 -20.27
C GLU A 29 34.68 7.43 -18.80
N ILE A 30 35.30 8.25 -17.96
CA ILE A 30 35.27 8.07 -16.50
C ILE A 30 33.83 8.11 -16.03
N PHE A 31 33.03 9.09 -16.45
CA PHE A 31 31.61 9.14 -16.13
C PHE A 31 30.88 7.88 -16.58
N GLN A 32 31.03 7.42 -17.83
CA GLN A 32 30.39 6.17 -18.29
C GLN A 32 30.83 4.93 -17.50
N LYS A 33 32.08 4.88 -17.03
CA LYS A 33 32.62 3.78 -16.22
C LYS A 33 32.20 3.84 -14.75
N THR A 34 31.90 5.04 -14.24
CA THR A 34 31.45 5.27 -12.85
C THR A 34 29.94 5.42 -12.73
N ASP A 35 29.24 5.63 -13.84
CA ASP A 35 27.79 5.78 -13.85
C ASP A 35 27.21 4.46 -13.36
N LEU A 36 26.52 4.52 -12.22
CA LEU A 36 25.89 3.35 -11.64
C LEU A 36 24.77 2.95 -12.59
N LYS A 37 25.01 1.92 -13.40
CA LYS A 37 23.94 1.28 -14.17
C LYS A 37 22.91 0.80 -13.17
N VAL A 38 21.78 1.51 -13.10
CA VAL A 38 20.68 1.16 -12.20
C VAL A 38 20.12 -0.17 -12.68
N GLY A 39 20.20 -1.17 -11.81
CA GLY A 39 19.70 -2.51 -12.15
C GLY A 39 18.19 -2.48 -12.40
N ASN A 40 17.74 -3.31 -13.33
CA ASN A 40 16.33 -3.53 -13.58
C ASN A 40 15.74 -4.46 -12.52
N LEU A 41 14.78 -3.96 -11.76
CA LEU A 41 14.01 -4.75 -10.80
C LEU A 41 12.70 -5.20 -11.45
N THR A 42 12.48 -6.51 -11.55
CA THR A 42 11.21 -7.10 -12.02
C THR A 42 10.57 -7.88 -10.88
N ILE A 43 9.35 -7.51 -10.51
CA ILE A 43 8.53 -8.24 -9.52
C ILE A 43 7.50 -9.03 -10.30
N ASN A 44 7.49 -10.35 -10.14
CA ASN A 44 6.49 -11.22 -10.73
C ASN A 44 5.44 -11.57 -9.68
N LEU A 45 4.19 -11.26 -10.01
CA LEU A 45 3.01 -11.63 -9.24
C LEU A 45 2.11 -12.49 -10.15
N ASN A 46 1.41 -13.46 -9.56
CA ASN A 46 0.32 -14.09 -10.30
C ASN A 46 -0.82 -13.08 -10.52
N LYS A 47 -1.76 -13.39 -11.42
CA LYS A 47 -2.82 -12.45 -11.81
C LYS A 47 -3.74 -12.07 -10.65
N ASP A 48 -4.06 -13.02 -9.79
CA ASP A 48 -5.01 -12.81 -8.68
C ASP A 48 -4.36 -11.95 -7.59
N ASP A 49 -3.11 -12.22 -7.25
CA ASP A 49 -2.30 -11.42 -6.33
C ASP A 49 -2.08 -10.01 -6.87
N PHE A 50 -1.80 -9.87 -8.16
CA PHE A 50 -1.69 -8.56 -8.79
C PHE A 50 -3.01 -7.80 -8.68
N LYS A 51 -4.14 -8.43 -9.00
CA LYS A 51 -5.47 -7.80 -8.87
C LYS A 51 -5.75 -7.39 -7.42
N ASN A 52 -5.50 -8.29 -6.47
CA ASN A 52 -5.73 -8.04 -5.05
C ASN A 52 -4.81 -6.93 -4.51
N TYR A 53 -3.56 -6.85 -4.97
CA TYR A 53 -2.65 -5.75 -4.66
C TYR A 53 -3.29 -4.41 -5.01
N PHE A 54 -3.75 -4.22 -6.25
CA PHE A 54 -4.40 -2.97 -6.65
C PHE A 54 -5.69 -2.71 -5.87
N LEU A 55 -6.52 -3.75 -5.70
CA LEU A 55 -7.78 -3.63 -4.98
C LEU A 55 -7.54 -3.16 -3.53
N THR A 56 -6.55 -3.71 -2.84
CA THR A 56 -6.20 -3.30 -1.46
C THR A 56 -5.92 -1.81 -1.38
N TYR A 57 -5.01 -1.29 -2.20
CA TYR A 57 -4.64 0.13 -2.15
C TYR A 57 -5.77 1.04 -2.62
N GLN A 58 -6.53 0.61 -3.62
CA GLN A 58 -7.70 1.33 -4.08
C GLN A 58 -8.74 1.44 -2.96
N CYS A 59 -9.03 0.35 -2.26
CA CYS A 59 -9.97 0.39 -1.14
C CYS A 59 -9.47 1.23 0.03
N MET A 60 -8.16 1.18 0.35
CA MET A 60 -7.59 2.05 1.39
C MET A 60 -7.75 3.53 1.06
N HIS A 61 -7.65 3.87 -0.22
CA HIS A 61 -7.90 5.23 -0.70
C HIS A 61 -9.40 5.55 -0.65
N ASP A 62 -10.24 4.78 -1.33
CA ASP A 62 -11.64 5.12 -1.57
C ASP A 62 -12.49 5.10 -0.28
N THR A 63 -12.19 4.18 0.64
CA THR A 63 -12.86 4.10 1.95
C THR A 63 -12.33 5.12 2.96
N ASN A 64 -11.30 5.89 2.62
CA ASN A 64 -10.79 6.93 3.52
C ASN A 64 -11.86 8.01 3.70
N VAL A 65 -12.09 8.43 4.93
CA VAL A 65 -13.04 9.50 5.28
C VAL A 65 -12.85 10.81 4.51
N ARG A 66 -11.64 11.07 4.00
CA ARG A 66 -11.36 12.28 3.19
C ARG A 66 -11.86 12.18 1.76
N TYR A 67 -11.86 10.97 1.18
CA TYR A 67 -12.17 10.76 -0.23
C TYR A 67 -13.60 10.27 -0.40
N HIS A 68 -14.03 9.32 0.43
CA HIS A 68 -15.42 8.88 0.53
C HIS A 68 -16.02 8.50 -0.83
N VAL A 69 -15.26 7.72 -1.59
CA VAL A 69 -15.59 7.37 -2.97
C VAL A 69 -16.36 6.07 -2.99
N ARG A 70 -17.49 6.04 -3.72
CA ARG A 70 -18.24 4.81 -3.93
C ARG A 70 -17.40 3.81 -4.73
N ASN A 71 -17.22 2.62 -4.18
CA ASN A 71 -16.49 1.55 -4.84
C ASN A 71 -17.08 0.18 -4.47
N ASP A 72 -17.91 -0.35 -5.37
CA ASP A 72 -18.61 -1.63 -5.16
C ASP A 72 -17.65 -2.83 -5.13
N ASP A 73 -16.49 -2.75 -5.82
CA ASP A 73 -15.44 -3.77 -5.76
C ASP A 73 -14.86 -3.86 -4.34
N CYS A 74 -14.81 -2.74 -3.61
CA CYS A 74 -14.35 -2.71 -2.23
C CYS A 74 -15.37 -3.28 -1.26
N TYR A 75 -16.68 -3.07 -1.50
CA TYR A 75 -17.74 -3.61 -0.65
C TYR A 75 -17.93 -5.12 -0.83
N THR A 76 -17.43 -5.67 -1.94
CA THR A 76 -17.48 -7.10 -2.27
C THR A 76 -16.10 -7.76 -2.23
N ALA A 77 -15.09 -7.06 -1.69
CA ALA A 77 -13.73 -7.57 -1.62
C ALA A 77 -13.65 -8.82 -0.71
N PRO A 78 -12.67 -9.72 -0.92
CA PRO A 78 -12.59 -10.99 -0.19
C PRO A 78 -12.46 -10.88 1.34
N TRP A 79 -12.02 -9.73 1.84
CA TRP A 79 -11.87 -9.45 3.28
C TRP A 79 -13.09 -8.77 3.89
N ILE A 80 -14.16 -8.53 3.11
CA ILE A 80 -15.42 -8.01 3.62
C ILE A 80 -16.32 -9.16 3.99
N ASP A 81 -16.70 -9.21 5.27
CA ASP A 81 -17.79 -10.03 5.76
C ASP A 81 -18.99 -9.10 6.04
N LEU A 82 -20.00 -9.18 5.17
CA LEU A 82 -21.19 -8.33 5.27
C LEU A 82 -22.03 -8.64 6.51
N ASP A 83 -22.04 -9.88 6.98
CA ASP A 83 -22.77 -10.25 8.19
C ASP A 83 -22.09 -9.61 9.43
N ASP A 84 -20.76 -9.65 9.49
CA ASP A 84 -20.01 -9.01 10.58
C ASP A 84 -20.12 -7.47 10.52
N VAL A 85 -20.06 -6.88 9.33
CA VAL A 85 -20.28 -5.44 9.14
C VAL A 85 -21.69 -5.05 9.59
N PHE A 86 -22.70 -5.83 9.23
CA PHE A 86 -24.09 -5.60 9.63
C PHE A 86 -24.28 -5.72 11.15
N ASP A 87 -23.77 -6.80 11.75
CA ASP A 87 -23.81 -7.01 13.20
C ASP A 87 -23.16 -5.84 13.96
N LYS A 88 -22.04 -5.31 13.45
CA LYS A 88 -21.37 -4.14 14.03
C LYS A 88 -22.16 -2.85 13.83
N ALA A 89 -22.81 -2.67 12.69
CA ALA A 89 -23.66 -1.51 12.44
C ALA A 89 -24.89 -1.49 13.38
N VAL A 90 -25.51 -2.66 13.60
CA VAL A 90 -26.60 -2.83 14.59
C VAL A 90 -26.09 -2.57 16.01
N LYS A 91 -24.93 -3.11 16.40
CA LYS A 91 -24.32 -2.85 17.72
C LYS A 91 -24.01 -1.37 17.97
N LYS A 92 -23.71 -0.60 16.91
CA LYS A 92 -23.51 0.85 16.97
C LYS A 92 -24.81 1.65 16.83
N SER A 93 -25.96 0.98 16.74
CA SER A 93 -27.28 1.58 16.55
C SER A 93 -27.36 2.47 15.30
N LEU A 94 -26.60 2.13 14.24
CA LEU A 94 -26.76 2.81 12.94
C LEU A 94 -28.06 2.40 12.24
N ILE A 95 -28.52 1.19 12.54
CA ILE A 95 -29.82 0.65 12.16
C ILE A 95 -30.33 -0.22 13.31
N THR A 96 -31.62 -0.14 13.62
CA THR A 96 -32.26 -0.96 14.66
C THR A 96 -33.57 -1.56 14.16
N LYS A 97 -34.04 -2.64 14.79
CA LYS A 97 -35.30 -3.31 14.37
C LYS A 97 -36.49 -2.34 14.43
N GLU A 98 -36.47 -1.36 15.32
CA GLU A 98 -37.54 -0.37 15.48
C GLU A 98 -37.60 0.66 14.32
N MET A 99 -36.51 0.83 13.57
CA MET A 99 -36.46 1.70 12.39
C MET A 99 -37.10 1.05 11.16
N VAL A 100 -37.13 -0.29 11.13
CA VAL A 100 -37.61 -1.06 9.98
C VAL A 100 -39.09 -1.32 10.11
N THR A 101 -39.86 -0.91 9.10
CA THR A 101 -41.31 -1.05 9.06
C THR A 101 -41.79 -2.25 8.25
N ASP A 102 -41.00 -2.70 7.26
CA ASP A 102 -41.35 -3.85 6.43
C ASP A 102 -40.99 -5.16 7.14
N THR A 103 -41.88 -6.14 7.07
CA THR A 103 -41.71 -7.45 7.71
C THR A 103 -40.68 -8.32 6.98
N GLU A 104 -40.56 -8.17 5.66
CA GLU A 104 -39.55 -8.87 4.86
C GLU A 104 -38.14 -8.37 5.21
N ASP A 105 -37.99 -7.05 5.38
CA ASP A 105 -36.71 -6.44 5.77
C ASP A 105 -36.34 -6.72 7.23
N LEU A 106 -37.34 -6.83 8.13
CA LEU A 106 -37.09 -7.27 9.51
C LEU A 106 -36.48 -8.67 9.58
N ALA A 107 -36.80 -9.55 8.63
CA ALA A 107 -36.24 -10.89 8.57
C ALA A 107 -34.73 -10.89 8.25
N LEU A 108 -34.21 -9.82 7.65
CA LEU A 108 -32.78 -9.68 7.34
C LEU A 108 -31.91 -9.60 8.60
N PHE A 109 -32.46 -9.16 9.74
CA PHE A 109 -31.72 -9.11 11.01
C PHE A 109 -31.32 -10.48 11.55
N ASP A 110 -32.09 -11.52 11.20
CA ASP A 110 -31.85 -12.89 11.66
C ASP A 110 -31.28 -13.76 10.53
N LYS A 111 -31.06 -13.19 9.33
CA LYS A 111 -30.50 -13.86 8.15
C LYS A 111 -28.97 -13.95 8.25
N LYS A 112 -28.40 -15.03 7.70
CA LYS A 112 -26.96 -15.18 7.44
C LYS A 112 -26.67 -15.13 5.95
N ASN A 113 -25.50 -14.61 5.60
CA ASN A 113 -25.02 -14.30 4.25
C ASN A 113 -25.92 -13.27 3.57
N ILE A 114 -26.02 -12.08 4.16
CA ILE A 114 -26.75 -10.99 3.51
C ILE A 114 -26.01 -10.54 2.25
N THR A 115 -26.77 -10.23 1.20
CA THR A 115 -26.18 -9.73 -0.04
C THR A 115 -25.93 -8.24 0.05
N ILE A 116 -25.03 -7.72 -0.79
CA ILE A 116 -24.75 -6.28 -0.84
C ILE A 116 -25.99 -5.46 -1.19
N GLY A 117 -26.87 -5.99 -2.05
CA GLY A 117 -28.12 -5.34 -2.42
C GLY A 117 -29.13 -5.27 -1.28
N GLU A 118 -29.26 -6.35 -0.50
CA GLU A 118 -30.08 -6.35 0.72
C GLU A 118 -29.53 -5.40 1.78
N PHE A 119 -28.20 -5.38 1.94
CA PHE A 119 -27.52 -4.44 2.82
C PHE A 119 -27.83 -2.99 2.42
N GLU A 120 -27.58 -2.64 1.16
CA GLU A 120 -27.79 -1.28 0.65
C GLU A 120 -29.26 -0.86 0.73
N HIS A 121 -30.19 -1.79 0.44
CA HIS A 121 -31.63 -1.55 0.55
C HIS A 121 -32.04 -1.14 1.96
N LEU A 122 -31.59 -1.89 2.98
CA LEU A 122 -31.87 -1.59 4.39
C LEU A 122 -31.39 -0.20 4.79
N PHE A 123 -30.12 0.12 4.50
CA PHE A 123 -29.54 1.38 4.92
C PHE A 123 -30.14 2.57 4.16
N THR A 124 -30.42 2.42 2.86
CA THR A 124 -31.02 3.48 2.05
C THR A 124 -32.46 3.80 2.45
N ASN A 125 -33.24 2.78 2.85
CA ASN A 125 -34.66 2.96 3.16
C ASN A 125 -34.93 3.39 4.59
N TYR A 126 -34.11 2.91 5.54
CA TYR A 126 -34.40 3.07 6.98
C TYR A 126 -33.40 3.94 7.73
N THR A 127 -32.34 4.39 7.06
CA THR A 127 -31.31 5.24 7.67
C THR A 127 -30.95 6.41 6.74
N ASN A 128 -30.20 7.37 7.28
CA ASN A 128 -29.61 8.45 6.47
C ASN A 128 -28.15 8.15 6.10
N HIS A 129 -27.66 6.93 6.33
CA HIS A 129 -26.29 6.52 6.05
C HIS A 129 -26.18 5.95 4.65
N THR A 130 -25.17 6.39 3.92
CA THR A 130 -24.79 5.86 2.61
C THR A 130 -23.89 4.64 2.76
N MET A 131 -23.65 3.90 1.68
CA MET A 131 -22.68 2.79 1.69
C MET A 131 -21.28 3.31 1.99
N GLU A 132 -20.93 4.45 1.45
CA GLU A 132 -19.68 5.17 1.67
C GLU A 132 -19.52 5.54 3.16
N ASP A 133 -20.60 5.97 3.82
CA ASP A 133 -20.64 6.20 5.27
C ASP A 133 -20.29 4.93 6.02
N ILE A 134 -21.04 3.87 5.79
CA ILE A 134 -20.88 2.61 6.50
C ILE A 134 -19.48 2.03 6.29
N PHE A 135 -19.02 2.00 5.04
CA PHE A 135 -17.74 1.41 4.67
C PHE A 135 -16.55 2.36 4.88
N SER A 136 -16.77 3.55 5.43
CA SER A 136 -15.69 4.46 5.79
C SER A 136 -14.73 3.81 6.80
N SER A 137 -13.43 4.01 6.59
CA SER A 137 -12.36 3.52 7.46
C SER A 137 -12.51 4.00 8.92
N THR A 138 -13.26 5.07 9.16
CA THR A 138 -13.54 5.60 10.51
C THR A 138 -14.50 4.76 11.34
N ASN A 139 -15.35 3.96 10.69
CA ASN A 139 -16.32 3.13 11.40
C ASN A 139 -15.71 1.84 11.94
N SER A 140 -14.54 1.44 11.45
CA SER A 140 -13.84 0.22 11.89
C SER A 140 -14.73 -1.04 11.85
N PHE A 141 -15.67 -1.10 10.90
CA PHE A 141 -16.54 -2.27 10.73
C PHE A 141 -15.81 -3.45 10.11
N PHE A 142 -14.82 -3.17 9.28
CA PHE A 142 -13.90 -4.15 8.72
C PHE A 142 -12.48 -3.59 8.78
N SER A 143 -11.49 -4.45 8.48
CA SER A 143 -10.11 -4.04 8.30
C SER A 143 -9.67 -4.44 6.92
N ILE A 144 -9.09 -3.50 6.17
CA ILE A 144 -8.41 -3.82 4.92
C ILE A 144 -7.06 -4.44 5.31
N PRO A 145 -6.75 -5.67 4.86
CA PRO A 145 -5.48 -6.30 5.17
C PRO A 145 -4.35 -5.57 4.44
N LEU A 146 -3.15 -5.60 5.02
CA LEU A 146 -1.95 -5.31 4.25
C LEU A 146 -1.79 -6.41 3.19
N PHE A 147 -1.38 -6.02 1.99
CA PHE A 147 -1.18 -6.99 0.92
C PHE A 147 0.04 -7.86 1.21
N GLU A 148 -0.17 -9.18 1.21
CA GLU A 148 0.88 -10.20 1.36
C GLU A 148 0.63 -11.33 0.35
N THR A 149 1.70 -11.91 -0.20
CA THR A 149 1.63 -13.07 -1.09
C THR A 149 2.84 -13.97 -0.90
N GLU A 150 2.60 -15.28 -0.94
CA GLU A 150 3.64 -16.31 -0.87
C GLU A 150 4.23 -16.65 -2.26
N ASN A 151 3.57 -16.22 -3.34
CA ASN A 151 3.89 -16.61 -4.72
C ASN A 151 4.59 -15.49 -5.52
N ALA A 152 5.09 -14.47 -4.84
CA ALA A 152 5.88 -13.42 -5.47
C ALA A 152 7.33 -13.87 -5.73
N SER A 153 7.89 -13.43 -6.85
CA SER A 153 9.34 -13.53 -7.09
C SER A 153 9.90 -12.20 -7.57
N MET A 154 11.18 -11.98 -7.28
CA MET A 154 11.89 -10.75 -7.62
C MET A 154 13.15 -11.11 -8.41
N THR A 155 13.34 -10.46 -9.55
CA THR A 155 14.55 -10.58 -10.35
C THR A 155 15.22 -9.21 -10.40
N LEU A 156 16.48 -9.15 -9.94
CA LEU A 156 17.32 -7.97 -10.05
C LEU A 156 18.38 -8.25 -11.12
N ASN A 157 18.31 -7.53 -12.23
CA ASN A 157 19.31 -7.58 -13.29
C ASN A 157 20.21 -6.34 -13.17
N VAL A 158 21.43 -6.53 -12.69
CA VAL A 158 22.45 -5.46 -12.66
C VAL A 158 23.39 -5.66 -13.83
N ASP A 159 23.43 -4.70 -14.73
CA ASP A 159 24.42 -4.68 -15.80
C ASP A 159 25.75 -4.21 -15.19
N GLY A 160 26.74 -5.11 -15.11
CA GLY A 160 28.15 -4.77 -14.88
C GLY A 160 28.84 -4.51 -16.20
#